data_AF-A0A3M1AWL1-F1
#
_entry.id   AF-A0A3M1AWL1-F1
#
_cell.length_a   1.000
_cell.length_b   1.000
_cell.length_c   1.000
_cell.angle_alpha   90.00
_cell.angle_beta   90.00
_cell.angle_gamma   90.00
#
_symmetry.space_group_name_H-M   'P 1'
#
loop_
_entity.id
_entity.type
_entity.pdbx_description
1 polymer ?
#
loop_
_entity_poly.entity_id
_entity_poly.type
_entity_poly.pdbx_seq_one_letter_code
_entity_poly.pdbx_strand_id
1 'polypeptide(L)' 'LIGLKAPCAGLFEGISWSTEKVLDETLRKAQELGLSFALLPTLSDVDYEEDWLEHGWDLDA' A
#
# COMPACT_ATOMS: atom_id res chain seq x y z
N LEU A 1 0.05 1.37 -1.91
CA LEU A 1 -1.17 1.75 -2.68
C LEU A 1 -2.18 0.59 -2.73
N ILE A 2 -3.48 0.87 -2.92
CA ILE A 2 -4.55 -0.16 -3.04
C ILE A 2 -5.55 0.20 -4.15
N GLY A 3 -6.11 -0.82 -4.80
CA GLY A 3 -7.18 -0.69 -5.79
C GLY A 3 -8.38 -1.57 -5.46
N LEU A 4 -9.60 -1.05 -5.69
CA LEU A 4 -10.86 -1.72 -5.38
C LEU A 4 -11.78 -1.75 -6.60
N LYS A 5 -12.50 -2.87 -6.80
CA LYS A 5 -13.52 -3.01 -7.87
C LYS A 5 -14.83 -2.30 -7.55
N ALA A 6 -15.14 -2.14 -6.27
CA ALA A 6 -16.32 -1.46 -5.76
C ALA A 6 -15.97 -0.80 -4.41
N PRO A 7 -16.68 0.26 -3.99
CA PRO A 7 -16.46 0.87 -2.68
C PRO A 7 -16.62 -0.13 -1.53
N CYS A 8 -15.65 -0.14 -0.61
CA CYS A 8 -15.68 -1.00 0.57
C CYS A 8 -15.12 -0.23 1.78
N ALA A 9 -15.97 0.58 2.42
CA ALA A 9 -15.56 1.42 3.54
C ALA A 9 -14.99 0.62 4.72
N GLY A 10 -15.61 -0.54 5.01
CA GLY A 10 -15.19 -1.43 6.09
C GLY A 10 -13.74 -1.92 6.00
N LEU A 11 -13.11 -1.87 4.81
CA LEU A 11 -11.69 -2.20 4.65
C LEU A 11 -10.76 -1.21 5.34
N PHE A 12 -11.21 0.04 5.51
CA PHE A 12 -10.42 1.15 6.06
C PHE A 12 -10.74 1.44 7.54
N GLU A 13 -11.71 0.75 8.12
CA GLU A 13 -12.18 0.98 9.49
C GLU A 13 -11.33 0.25 10.53
N GLY A 14 -10.85 1.01 11.52
CA GLY A 14 -10.06 0.46 12.64
C GLY A 14 -8.62 0.13 12.29
N ILE A 15 -8.08 0.70 11.21
CA ILE A 15 -6.67 0.57 10.81
C ILE A 15 -5.80 1.55 11.59
N SER A 16 -4.66 1.07 12.08
CA SER A 16 -3.65 1.86 12.79
C SER A 16 -2.79 2.63 11.78
N TRP A 17 -3.33 3.72 11.23
CA TRP A 17 -2.68 4.54 10.22
C TRP A 17 -1.30 5.07 10.64
N SER A 18 -0.43 5.31 9.65
CA SER A 18 0.95 5.77 9.85
C SER A 18 1.82 4.80 10.67
N THR A 19 1.52 3.50 10.58
CA THR A 19 2.35 2.44 11.18
C THR A 19 2.69 1.38 10.14
N GLU A 20 3.76 0.62 10.40
CA GLU A 20 4.14 -0.55 9.59
C GLU A 20 3.06 -1.65 9.56
N LYS A 21 2.09 -1.61 10.49
CA LYS A 21 1.02 -2.62 10.61
C LYS A 21 -0.11 -2.44 9.61
N VAL A 22 -0.17 -1.31 8.91
CA VAL A 22 -1.29 -0.96 8.01
C VAL A 22 -1.53 -2.06 6.97
N LEU A 23 -0.48 -2.60 6.35
CA LEU A 23 -0.62 -3.66 5.35
C LEU A 23 -1.25 -4.92 5.96
N ASP A 24 -0.68 -5.43 7.05
CA ASP A 24 -1.15 -6.66 7.70
C ASP A 24 -2.59 -6.52 8.22
N GLU A 25 -2.92 -5.38 8.82
CA GLU A 25 -4.28 -5.10 9.29
C GLU A 25 -5.27 -5.03 8.13
N THR A 26 -4.89 -4.40 7.01
CA THR A 26 -5.73 -4.32 5.81
C THR A 26 -5.97 -5.70 5.20
N LEU A 27 -4.94 -6.55 5.12
CA LEU A 27 -5.06 -7.91 4.60
C LEU A 27 -5.97 -8.79 5.48
N ARG A 28 -5.80 -8.71 6.80
CA ARG A 28 -6.69 -9.39 7.76
C ARG A 28 -8.14 -8.93 7.57
N LYS A 29 -8.36 -7.62 7.45
CA LYS A 29 -9.69 -7.05 7.22
C LYS A 29 -10.30 -7.52 5.90
N ALA A 30 -9.49 -7.58 4.83
CA ALA A 30 -9.94 -8.10 3.53
C ALA A 30 -10.39 -9.57 3.64
N GLN A 31 -9.67 -10.41 4.40
CA GLN A 31 -10.05 -11.80 4.66
C GLN A 31 -11.35 -11.89 5.47
N GLU A 32 -11.48 -11.11 6.55
CA GLU A 32 -12.69 -11.06 7.39
C GLU A 32 -13.93 -10.64 6.59
N LEU A 33 -13.76 -9.75 5.61
CA LEU A 33 -14.81 -9.30 4.70
C LEU A 33 -15.06 -10.24 3.51
N GLY A 34 -14.32 -11.36 3.41
CA GLY A 34 -14.46 -12.34 2.34
C GLY A 34 -14.01 -11.85 0.96
N LEU A 35 -13.10 -10.87 0.91
CA LEU A 35 -12.59 -10.31 -0.34
C LEU A 35 -11.45 -11.16 -0.91
N SER A 36 -11.49 -11.38 -2.23
CA SER A 36 -10.31 -11.84 -2.96
C SER A 36 -9.33 -10.67 -3.17
N PHE A 37 -8.05 -10.90 -2.97
CA PHE A 37 -7.01 -9.91 -3.22
C PHE A 37 -5.76 -10.54 -3.85
N ALA A 38 -4.91 -9.70 -4.44
CA ALA A 38 -3.58 -10.07 -4.91
C ALA A 38 -2.58 -9.03 -4.41
N LEU A 39 -1.42 -9.48 -3.97
CA LEU A 39 -0.30 -8.61 -3.65
C LEU A 39 0.51 -8.35 -4.92
N LEU A 40 0.85 -7.08 -5.14
CA LEU A 40 1.74 -6.66 -6.21
C LEU A 40 3.19 -6.66 -5.71
N PRO A 41 4.19 -6.60 -6.60
CA PRO A 41 5.58 -6.39 -6.18
C PRO A 41 5.69 -5.15 -5.28
N THR A 42 6.46 -5.29 -4.20
CA THR A 42 6.76 -4.18 -3.30
C THR A 42 7.55 -3.12 -4.05
N LEU A 43 7.16 -1.86 -3.89
CA LEU A 43 7.87 -0.69 -4.36
C LEU A 43 8.16 0.21 -3.16
N SER A 44 9.25 0.98 -3.23
CA SER A 44 9.57 2.01 -2.24
C SER A 44 8.79 3.28 -2.54
N ASP A 45 8.28 3.94 -1.51
CA ASP A 45 7.84 5.33 -1.60
C ASP A 45 9.08 6.24 -1.70
N VAL A 46 8.97 7.35 -2.41
CA VAL A 46 10.08 8.32 -2.58
C VAL A 46 9.79 9.52 -1.68
N ASP A 47 10.38 9.53 -0.48
CA ASP A 47 10.13 10.55 0.54
C ASP A 47 11.38 11.40 0.84
N TYR A 48 12.57 10.82 0.66
CA TYR A 48 13.87 11.46 0.91
C TYR A 48 14.72 11.60 -0.36
N GLU A 49 15.78 12.41 -0.30
CA GLU A 49 16.69 12.62 -1.44
C GLU A 49 17.37 11.30 -1.84
N GLU A 50 17.71 10.47 -0.87
CA GLU A 50 18.32 9.16 -1.09
C GLU A 50 17.40 8.24 -1.91
N ASP A 51 16.08 8.28 -1.66
CA ASP A 51 15.11 7.48 -2.41
C ASP A 51 15.04 7.93 -3.87
N TRP A 52 15.17 9.24 -4.14
CA TRP A 52 15.23 9.76 -5.51
C TRP A 52 16.52 9.35 -6.22
N LEU A 53 17.65 9.32 -5.53
CA LEU A 53 18.91 8.84 -6.11
C LEU A 53 18.87 7.33 -6.40
N GLU A 54 18.14 6.56 -5.59
CA GLU A 54 18.02 5.11 -5.76
C GLU A 54 16.97 4.70 -6.81
N HIS A 55 15.84 5.40 -6.87
CA HIS A 55 14.66 5.01 -7.64
C HIS A 55 14.20 6.04 -8.69
N GLY A 56 14.80 7.24 -8.68
CA GLY A 56 14.49 8.31 -9.62
C GLY A 56 14.93 8.01 -11.04
N TRP A 57 14.50 8.86 -11.96
CA TRP A 57 14.89 8.74 -13.36
C TRP A 57 16.23 9.42 -13.62
N ASP A 58 17.01 8.84 -14.51
CA ASP A 58 18.21 9.49 -15.02
C ASP A 58 17.79 10.72 -15.84
N LEU A 59 18.13 11.91 -15.34
CA LEU A 59 17.74 13.19 -15.94
C LEU A 59 18.69 13.60 -17.08
N ASP A 60 19.79 12.88 -17.27
CA ASP A 60 20.80 13.15 -18.31
C ASP A 60 20.60 12.32 -19.60
N ALA A 61 19.45 11.64 -19.76
CA ALA A 61 19.11 10.81 -20.93
C ALA A 61 18.50 11.60 -22.11
#